data_AF-A0A831X632-F1
#
_entry.id   AF-A0A831X632-F1
#
_cell.length_a   1.000
_cell.length_b   1.000
_cell.length_c   1.000
_cell.angle_alpha   90.00
_cell.angle_beta   90.00
_cell.angle_gamma   90.00
#
_symmetry.space_group_name_H-M   'P 1'
#
loop_
_entity.id
_entity.type
_entity.pdbx_description
1 polymer ?
#
loop_
_entity_poly.entity_id
_entity_poly.type
_entity_poly.pdbx_seq_one_letter_code
_entity_poly.pdbx_strand_id
1 'polypeptide(L)'
;MLGISRRWLIGSASNCDLRIEEPGIAPQHCLLIDTPRGLVVEDLHSPQGTFVNGQRILGRVRVTRGDKVRLGANLSLPWPPPSEEPSKRILATLTARAVTVDVPKQRLLEQVSFTVLPCELVGIMGTSGAGKTTLLNALNGYKKPTEGAVLLNGRDLYADGGKLASAIGYVPQDDIIHRELTVGEALLYSARLRLPRLPGSQLRQRIRGILKQLGIENIEHMVIGSPEQRGISGGQRKRVNLALELLTDPLVLVLDEPTSGLSSEEAMTVMQMLRDLA
;
A
#
# COMPACT_ATOMS: atom_id res chain seq x y z
N MET A 1 -10.83 11.37 -23.42
CA MET A 1 -10.73 11.07 -21.98
C MET A 1 -12.01 11.60 -21.32
N LEU A 2 -13.06 10.78 -21.20
CA LEU A 2 -14.29 11.18 -20.52
C LEU A 2 -14.05 11.02 -19.02
N GLY A 3 -14.03 12.13 -18.28
CA GLY A 3 -13.79 12.13 -16.84
C GLY A 3 -14.83 11.29 -16.11
N ILE A 4 -14.40 10.21 -15.47
CA ILE A 4 -15.27 9.35 -14.67
C ILE A 4 -15.76 10.19 -13.49
N SER A 5 -17.03 10.57 -13.50
CA SER A 5 -17.69 11.19 -12.35
C SER A 5 -18.06 10.08 -11.37
N ARG A 6 -17.43 10.07 -10.17
CA ARG A 6 -17.80 9.13 -9.11
C ARG A 6 -19.05 9.63 -8.42
N ARG A 7 -19.92 8.72 -7.98
CA ARG A 7 -21.16 9.05 -7.28
C ARG A 7 -21.31 8.14 -6.07
N TRP A 8 -21.79 8.69 -4.96
CA TRP A 8 -22.17 7.96 -3.75
C TRP A 8 -23.64 8.22 -3.46
N LEU A 9 -24.43 7.15 -3.48
CA LEU A 9 -25.80 7.13 -3.03
C LEU A 9 -25.85 6.99 -1.51
N ILE A 10 -26.55 7.91 -0.85
CA ILE A 10 -26.57 8.02 0.61
C ILE A 10 -28.02 7.89 1.08
N GLY A 11 -28.29 6.98 2.00
CA GLY A 11 -29.66 6.68 2.45
C GLY A 11 -29.73 5.46 3.36
N SER A 12 -30.93 5.06 3.75
CA SER A 12 -31.17 3.93 4.66
C SER A 12 -31.29 2.57 3.95
N ALA A 13 -31.50 2.55 2.63
CA ALA A 13 -31.64 1.34 1.85
C ALA A 13 -30.32 0.56 1.73
N SER A 14 -30.42 -0.76 1.57
CA SER A 14 -29.27 -1.67 1.43
C SER A 14 -28.46 -1.44 0.15
N ASN A 15 -29.02 -0.77 -0.86
CA ASN A 15 -28.34 -0.43 -2.10
C ASN A 15 -27.61 0.92 -2.07
N CYS A 16 -27.53 1.59 -0.91
CA CYS A 16 -26.77 2.83 -0.77
C CYS A 16 -25.29 2.54 -0.53
N ASP A 17 -24.42 3.34 -1.17
CA ASP A 17 -22.97 3.30 -0.96
C ASP A 17 -22.60 3.74 0.47
N LEU A 18 -23.34 4.70 1.02
CA LEU A 18 -23.25 5.12 2.42
C LEU A 18 -24.59 4.89 3.09
N ARG A 19 -24.70 3.77 3.79
CA ARG A 19 -25.91 3.37 4.51
C ARG A 19 -25.99 4.05 5.88
N ILE A 20 -27.12 4.68 6.16
CA ILE A 20 -27.39 5.41 7.39
C ILE A 20 -28.71 4.91 7.99
N GLU A 21 -28.64 4.21 9.12
CA GLU A 21 -29.79 3.64 9.82
C GLU A 21 -30.29 4.60 10.92
N GLU A 22 -30.64 5.82 10.54
CA GLU A 22 -31.16 6.83 11.48
C GLU A 22 -32.63 7.18 11.17
N PRO A 23 -33.48 7.38 12.18
CA PRO A 23 -34.86 7.81 11.98
C PRO A 23 -34.94 9.10 11.16
N GLY A 24 -35.72 9.09 10.08
CA GLY A 24 -35.89 10.25 9.22
C GLY A 24 -35.02 10.31 7.98
N ILE A 25 -34.10 9.36 7.81
CA ILE A 25 -33.29 9.23 6.59
C ILE A 25 -34.04 8.39 5.55
N ALA A 26 -34.29 9.00 4.39
CA ALA A 26 -34.94 8.32 3.27
C ALA A 26 -34.13 7.10 2.76
N PRO A 27 -34.80 6.09 2.17
CA PRO A 27 -34.14 4.96 1.54
C PRO A 27 -33.04 5.39 0.56
N GLN A 28 -33.29 6.42 -0.23
CA GLN A 28 -32.33 7.15 -1.05
C GLN A 28 -32.49 8.63 -0.74
N HIS A 29 -31.58 9.19 0.07
CA HIS A 29 -31.73 10.54 0.61
C HIS A 29 -31.06 11.59 -0.26
N CYS A 30 -29.80 11.39 -0.58
CA CYS A 30 -29.05 12.31 -1.44
C CYS A 30 -27.99 11.56 -2.25
N LEU A 31 -27.48 12.24 -3.27
CA LEU A 31 -26.37 11.81 -4.09
C LEU A 31 -25.21 12.81 -3.89
N LEU A 32 -24.03 12.29 -3.58
CA LEU A 32 -22.79 13.07 -3.64
C LEU A 32 -22.05 12.67 -4.91
N ILE A 33 -21.69 13.64 -5.74
CA ILE A 33 -21.05 13.43 -7.04
C ILE A 33 -19.70 14.15 -7.02
N ASP A 34 -18.64 13.42 -7.34
CA ASP A 34 -17.33 13.99 -7.62
C ASP A 34 -17.21 14.27 -9.10
N THR A 35 -17.08 15.56 -9.43
CA THR A 35 -16.94 16.03 -10.82
C THR A 35 -15.56 16.66 -11.01
N PRO A 36 -15.06 16.78 -12.24
CA PRO A 36 -13.81 17.51 -12.51
C PRO A 36 -13.82 18.99 -12.05
N ARG A 37 -14.99 19.52 -11.69
CA ARG A 37 -15.19 20.90 -11.21
C ARG A 37 -15.49 20.98 -9.71
N GLY A 38 -15.32 19.88 -8.98
CA GLY A 38 -15.56 19.78 -7.53
C GLY A 38 -16.75 18.90 -7.16
N LEU A 39 -16.97 18.79 -5.85
CA LEU A 39 -18.06 17.97 -5.28
C LEU A 39 -19.41 18.66 -5.45
N VAL A 40 -20.43 17.86 -5.74
CA VAL A 40 -21.81 18.30 -5.90
C VAL A 40 -22.71 17.40 -5.05
N VAL A 41 -23.61 17.99 -4.26
CA VAL A 41 -24.66 17.28 -3.54
C VAL A 41 -26.00 17.53 -4.23
N GLU A 42 -26.79 16.48 -4.37
CA GLU A 42 -28.14 16.49 -4.92
C GLU A 42 -29.09 15.80 -3.94
N ASP A 43 -30.12 16.49 -3.47
CA ASP A 43 -31.20 15.86 -2.71
C ASP A 43 -32.06 15.00 -3.64
N LEU A 44 -32.35 13.75 -3.25
CA LEU A 44 -33.16 12.83 -4.04
C LEU A 44 -34.63 12.88 -3.62
N HIS A 45 -35.16 14.08 -3.41
CA HIS A 45 -36.50 14.34 -2.91
C HIS A 45 -36.75 13.70 -1.54
N SER A 46 -35.77 13.85 -0.64
CA SER A 46 -35.87 13.27 0.69
C SER A 46 -36.96 13.99 1.51
N PRO A 47 -37.75 13.28 2.33
CA PRO A 47 -38.84 13.90 3.10
C PRO A 47 -38.35 14.98 4.08
N GLN A 48 -37.19 14.76 4.70
CA GLN A 48 -36.59 15.71 5.63
C GLN A 48 -35.66 16.73 4.97
N GLY A 49 -35.30 16.54 3.70
CA GLY A 49 -34.45 17.44 2.93
C GLY A 49 -32.96 17.34 3.27
N THR A 50 -32.14 17.70 2.29
CA THR A 50 -30.70 17.95 2.45
C THR A 50 -30.44 19.45 2.60
N PHE A 51 -29.53 19.82 3.50
CA PHE A 51 -29.18 21.21 3.78
C PHE A 51 -27.68 21.43 3.61
N VAL A 52 -27.28 22.55 3.02
CA VAL A 52 -25.88 22.98 2.90
C VAL A 52 -25.75 24.33 3.59
N ASN A 53 -24.86 24.42 4.59
CA ASN A 53 -24.63 25.63 5.39
C ASN A 53 -25.93 26.23 5.97
N GLY A 54 -26.88 25.36 6.34
CA GLY A 54 -28.17 25.75 6.93
C GLY A 54 -29.28 26.05 5.92
N GLN A 55 -29.00 26.05 4.62
CA GLN A 55 -30.02 26.26 3.58
C GLN A 55 -30.45 24.94 2.94
N ARG A 56 -31.75 24.71 2.81
CA ARG A 56 -32.29 23.53 2.12
C ARG A 56 -31.97 23.63 0.64
N ILE A 57 -31.43 22.55 0.07
CA ILE A 57 -31.16 22.48 -1.36
C ILE A 57 -32.39 21.93 -2.09
N LEU A 58 -32.65 22.44 -3.29
CA LEU A 58 -33.75 22.00 -4.17
C LEU A 58 -33.23 21.33 -5.45
N GLY A 59 -31.91 21.14 -5.53
CA GLY A 59 -31.23 20.57 -6.69
C GLY A 59 -29.74 20.44 -6.42
N ARG A 60 -28.96 20.34 -7.48
CA ARG A 60 -27.50 20.17 -7.41
C ARG A 60 -26.82 21.43 -6.87
N VAL A 61 -26.11 21.29 -5.76
CA VAL A 61 -25.32 22.36 -5.14
C VAL A 61 -23.86 21.93 -5.04
N ARG A 62 -22.94 22.80 -5.47
CA ARG A 62 -21.51 22.56 -5.26
C ARG A 62 -21.16 22.72 -3.80
N VAL A 63 -20.35 21.81 -3.29
CA VAL A 63 -19.90 21.79 -1.91
C VAL A 63 -18.40 21.53 -1.84
N THR A 64 -17.81 21.91 -0.72
CA THR A 64 -16.46 21.61 -0.31
C THR A 64 -16.51 20.82 0.99
N ARG A 65 -15.43 20.13 1.36
CA ARG A 65 -15.35 19.38 2.62
C ARG A 65 -15.41 20.28 3.87
N GLY A 66 -15.26 21.60 3.72
CA GLY A 66 -15.45 22.58 4.80
C GLY A 66 -16.92 22.98 5.00
N ASP A 67 -17.81 22.65 4.07
CA ASP A 67 -19.22 23.00 4.15
C ASP A 67 -19.97 22.08 5.12
N LYS A 68 -20.95 22.64 5.83
CA LYS A 68 -21.83 21.90 6.73
C LYS A 68 -23.00 21.33 5.95
N VAL A 69 -22.85 20.11 5.44
CA VAL A 69 -23.94 19.38 4.78
C VAL A 69 -24.71 18.55 5.82
N ARG A 70 -26.03 18.70 5.89
CA ARG A 70 -26.90 17.96 6.81
C ARG A 70 -27.99 17.20 6.06
N LEU A 71 -28.30 16.01 6.54
CA LEU A 71 -29.40 15.16 6.09
C LEU A 71 -30.51 15.22 7.15
N GLY A 72 -31.65 15.80 6.79
CA GLY A 72 -32.69 16.17 7.74
C GLY A 72 -32.20 17.16 8.80
N ALA A 73 -32.89 17.17 9.95
CA ALA A 73 -32.69 18.22 10.97
C ALA A 73 -31.31 18.17 11.64
N ASN A 74 -30.78 16.97 11.90
CA ASN A 74 -29.67 16.82 12.86
C ASN A 74 -28.44 16.08 12.34
N LEU A 75 -28.55 15.25 11.29
CA LEU A 75 -27.44 14.41 10.88
C LEU A 75 -26.49 15.16 9.95
N SER A 76 -25.20 15.20 10.29
CA SER A 76 -24.18 15.71 9.37
C SER A 76 -23.86 14.65 8.33
N LEU A 77 -23.67 15.05 7.07
CA LEU A 77 -23.27 14.16 6.00
C LEU A 77 -21.98 13.43 6.40
N PRO A 78 -21.97 12.08 6.47
CA PRO A 78 -20.74 11.34 6.57
C PRO A 78 -20.03 11.49 5.23
N TRP A 79 -19.08 12.42 5.16
CA TRP A 79 -18.28 12.58 3.96
C TRP A 79 -17.63 11.23 3.65
N PRO A 80 -17.77 10.69 2.43
CA PRO A 80 -16.92 9.57 2.04
C PRO A 80 -15.47 10.00 2.28
N PRO A 81 -14.58 9.06 2.62
CA PRO A 81 -13.16 9.39 2.73
C PRO A 81 -12.76 10.21 1.51
N PRO A 82 -11.80 11.15 1.62
CA PRO A 82 -11.14 11.66 0.44
C PRO A 82 -10.96 10.47 -0.48
N SER A 83 -11.39 10.57 -1.74
CA SER A 83 -10.68 9.80 -2.72
C SER A 83 -9.23 10.13 -2.40
N GLU A 84 -8.44 9.13 -2.02
CA GLU A 84 -7.10 9.14 -2.53
C GLU A 84 -7.34 9.44 -4.02
N GLU A 85 -7.16 10.70 -4.42
CA GLU A 85 -6.65 10.94 -5.76
C GLU A 85 -5.64 9.84 -5.93
N PRO A 86 -5.70 8.98 -6.97
CA PRO A 86 -4.67 7.98 -7.17
C PRO A 86 -3.38 8.73 -7.01
N SER A 87 -2.75 8.55 -5.85
CA SER A 87 -1.82 9.51 -5.27
C SER A 87 -0.81 9.63 -6.34
N LYS A 88 -0.68 10.77 -7.08
CA LYS A 88 0.07 10.86 -8.35
C LYS A 88 1.21 9.86 -8.26
N ARG A 89 1.03 8.64 -8.82
CA ARG A 89 1.77 7.47 -8.29
C ARG A 89 3.21 7.88 -8.45
N ILE A 90 3.92 8.06 -7.34
CA ILE A 90 5.28 8.59 -7.43
C ILE A 90 6.05 7.46 -8.06
N LEU A 91 6.14 7.51 -9.37
CA LEU A 91 6.80 6.51 -10.17
C LEU A 91 8.28 6.61 -9.82
N ALA A 92 8.85 5.50 -9.38
CA ALA A 92 10.25 5.42 -9.02
C ALA A 92 11.03 4.77 -10.15
N THR A 93 12.10 5.44 -10.55
CA THR A 93 13.17 4.89 -11.37
C THR A 93 14.37 4.65 -10.45
N LEU A 94 14.88 3.43 -10.44
CA LEU A 94 16.08 3.06 -9.69
C LEU A 94 17.24 2.84 -10.67
N THR A 95 18.36 3.53 -10.47
CA THR A 95 19.54 3.41 -11.34
C THR A 95 20.74 2.98 -10.52
N ALA A 96 21.39 1.89 -10.92
CA ALA A 96 22.75 1.57 -10.53
C ALA A 96 23.70 2.12 -11.61
N ARG A 97 24.68 2.94 -11.21
CA ARG A 97 25.68 3.52 -12.12
C ARG A 97 27.08 3.11 -11.66
N ALA A 98 27.69 2.21 -12.40
CA ALA A 98 29.03 1.67 -12.17
C ALA A 98 29.27 1.26 -10.71
N VAL A 99 28.30 0.57 -10.11
CA VAL A 99 28.34 0.16 -8.71
C VAL A 99 29.45 -0.87 -8.51
N THR A 100 30.43 -0.50 -7.70
CA THR A 100 31.54 -1.36 -7.25
C THR A 100 31.46 -1.50 -5.73
N VAL A 101 31.66 -2.70 -5.22
CA VAL A 101 31.67 -2.98 -3.78
C VAL A 101 32.90 -3.81 -3.45
N ASP A 102 33.80 -3.24 -2.66
CA ASP A 102 34.99 -3.90 -2.16
C ASP A 102 34.82 -4.25 -0.66
N VAL A 103 35.49 -5.32 -0.25
CA VAL A 103 35.74 -5.69 1.15
C VAL A 103 37.24 -5.90 1.34
N PRO A 104 37.77 -5.97 2.58
CA PRO A 104 39.19 -6.21 2.77
C PRO A 104 39.66 -7.44 1.99
N LYS A 105 40.60 -7.22 1.06
CA LYS A 105 41.24 -8.22 0.18
C LYS A 105 40.37 -8.81 -0.94
N GLN A 106 39.16 -8.32 -1.20
CA GLN A 106 38.30 -8.88 -2.26
C GLN A 106 37.34 -7.84 -2.84
N ARG A 107 37.21 -7.85 -4.18
CA ARG A 107 36.14 -7.14 -4.90
C ARG A 107 34.91 -8.05 -5.01
N LEU A 108 33.76 -7.59 -4.50
CA LEU A 108 32.51 -8.35 -4.52
C LEU A 108 31.60 -8.00 -5.70
N LEU A 109 31.63 -6.74 -6.14
CA LEU A 109 30.93 -6.25 -7.32
C LEU A 109 31.85 -5.33 -8.12
N GLU A 110 31.77 -5.42 -9.44
CA GLU A 110 32.60 -4.64 -10.35
C GLU A 110 31.72 -3.90 -11.37
N GLN A 111 31.67 -2.58 -11.26
CA GLN A 111 31.07 -1.64 -12.22
C GLN A 111 29.66 -2.00 -12.76
N VAL A 112 28.80 -2.54 -11.89
CA VAL A 112 27.43 -2.94 -12.29
C VAL A 112 26.59 -1.71 -12.62
N SER A 113 25.98 -1.69 -13.81
CA SER A 113 25.15 -0.57 -14.28
C SER A 113 23.84 -1.05 -14.92
N PHE A 114 22.72 -0.52 -14.46
CA PHE A 114 21.39 -0.74 -15.05
C PHE A 114 20.38 0.28 -14.51
N THR A 115 19.21 0.34 -15.15
CA THR A 115 18.07 1.14 -14.68
C THR A 115 16.83 0.27 -14.65
N VAL A 116 16.06 0.37 -13.57
CA VAL A 116 14.74 -0.22 -13.40
C VAL A 116 13.72 0.90 -13.52
N LEU A 117 12.82 0.79 -14.48
CA LEU A 117 11.77 1.76 -14.73
C LEU A 117 10.57 1.51 -13.80
N PRO A 118 9.67 2.49 -13.66
CA PRO A 118 8.46 2.31 -12.88
C PRO A 118 7.62 1.16 -13.44
N CYS A 119 7.00 0.38 -12.54
CA CYS A 119 6.16 -0.77 -12.90
C CYS A 119 6.92 -1.91 -13.62
N GLU A 120 8.25 -1.99 -13.49
CA GLU A 120 9.02 -3.13 -13.98
C GLU A 120 9.28 -4.17 -12.89
N LEU A 121 9.10 -5.45 -13.24
CA LEU A 121 9.56 -6.59 -12.45
C LEU A 121 10.88 -7.11 -13.04
N VAL A 122 11.99 -6.83 -12.35
CA VAL A 122 13.34 -7.19 -12.81
C VAL A 122 13.90 -8.33 -11.96
N GLY A 123 14.32 -9.41 -12.63
CA GLY A 123 14.99 -10.55 -12.00
C GLY A 123 16.52 -10.43 -12.08
N ILE A 124 17.21 -10.52 -10.95
CA ILE A 124 18.68 -10.61 -10.89
C ILE A 124 19.07 -12.08 -10.76
N MET A 125 19.64 -12.65 -11.83
CA MET A 125 20.01 -14.06 -11.89
C MET A 125 21.52 -14.24 -11.88
N GLY A 126 21.99 -15.29 -11.21
CA GLY A 126 23.41 -15.62 -11.11
C GLY A 126 23.65 -16.75 -10.12
N THR A 127 24.82 -17.38 -10.20
CA THR A 127 25.23 -18.45 -9.29
C THR A 127 25.31 -17.96 -7.83
N SER A 128 25.35 -18.90 -6.88
CA SER A 128 25.67 -18.56 -5.48
C SER A 128 27.05 -17.90 -5.41
N GLY A 129 27.17 -16.83 -4.61
CA GLY A 129 28.40 -16.06 -4.51
C GLY A 129 28.64 -15.03 -5.62
N ALA A 130 27.79 -14.94 -6.65
CA ALA A 130 27.94 -13.96 -7.74
C ALA A 130 27.70 -12.49 -7.34
N GLY A 131 27.51 -12.19 -6.05
CA GLY A 131 27.31 -10.82 -5.56
C GLY A 131 25.85 -10.33 -5.54
N LYS A 132 24.85 -11.17 -5.83
CA LYS A 132 23.41 -10.79 -5.86
C LYS A 132 22.97 -10.06 -4.60
N THR A 133 23.09 -10.67 -3.43
CA THR A 133 22.75 -10.05 -2.13
C THR A 133 23.59 -8.79 -1.86
N THR A 134 24.85 -8.75 -2.31
CA THR A 134 25.68 -7.53 -2.19
C THR A 134 25.11 -6.39 -3.02
N LEU A 135 24.60 -6.68 -4.23
CA LEU A 135 23.96 -5.71 -5.10
C LEU A 135 22.63 -5.26 -4.50
N LEU A 136 21.78 -6.18 -4.02
CA LEU A 136 20.51 -5.83 -3.37
C LEU A 136 20.73 -4.94 -2.14
N ASN A 137 21.77 -5.20 -1.33
CA ASN A 137 22.13 -4.36 -0.19
C ASN A 137 22.59 -2.95 -0.60
N ALA A 138 23.24 -2.81 -1.76
CA ALA A 138 23.58 -1.51 -2.32
C ALA A 138 22.34 -0.79 -2.88
N LEU A 139 21.41 -1.52 -3.49
CA LEU A 139 20.17 -0.94 -4.02
C LEU A 139 19.20 -0.50 -2.93
N ASN A 140 19.23 -1.16 -1.78
CA ASN A 140 18.32 -0.88 -0.65
C ASN A 140 18.92 0.06 0.41
N GLY A 141 20.06 0.71 0.14
CA GLY A 141 20.63 1.68 1.07
C GLY A 141 21.34 1.09 2.29
N TYR A 142 21.45 -0.24 2.41
CA TYR A 142 22.13 -0.91 3.53
C TYR A 142 23.65 -0.79 3.48
N LYS A 143 24.25 -0.98 2.29
CA LYS A 143 25.70 -0.93 2.12
C LYS A 143 26.08 0.02 1.00
N LYS A 144 26.67 1.17 1.36
CA LYS A 144 27.15 2.15 0.38
C LYS A 144 28.18 1.51 -0.56
N PRO A 145 28.04 1.69 -1.89
CA PRO A 145 29.07 1.31 -2.84
C PRO A 145 30.43 1.94 -2.52
N THR A 146 31.51 1.21 -2.81
CA THR A 146 32.88 1.74 -2.74
C THR A 146 33.11 2.76 -3.86
N GLU A 147 32.60 2.46 -5.06
CA GLU A 147 32.59 3.36 -6.22
C GLU A 147 31.24 3.31 -6.92
N GLY A 148 30.98 4.31 -7.76
CA GLY A 148 29.71 4.44 -8.48
C GLY A 148 28.62 5.10 -7.64
N ALA A 149 27.38 4.98 -8.08
CA ALA A 149 26.22 5.56 -7.40
C ALA A 149 24.96 4.70 -7.58
N VAL A 150 24.08 4.76 -6.58
CA VAL A 150 22.71 4.27 -6.67
C VAL A 150 21.79 5.48 -6.60
N LEU A 151 20.91 5.63 -7.59
CA LEU A 151 20.03 6.79 -7.72
C LEU A 151 18.57 6.35 -7.64
N LEU A 152 17.77 7.07 -6.86
CA LEU A 152 16.31 6.99 -6.85
C LEU A 152 15.75 8.28 -7.46
N ASN A 153 15.06 8.17 -8.60
CA ASN A 153 14.56 9.33 -9.37
C ASN A 153 15.65 10.38 -9.66
N GLY A 154 16.85 9.89 -10.02
CA GLY A 154 18.02 10.73 -10.33
C GLY A 154 18.73 11.34 -9.11
N ARG A 155 18.25 11.10 -7.89
CA ARG A 155 18.89 11.56 -6.65
C ARG A 155 19.70 10.43 -6.01
N ASP A 156 20.89 10.73 -5.50
CA ASP A 156 21.73 9.75 -4.82
C ASP A 156 21.03 9.19 -3.58
N LEU A 157 20.86 7.87 -3.54
CA LEU A 157 20.19 7.14 -2.47
C LEU A 157 20.88 7.34 -1.11
N TYR A 158 22.20 7.52 -1.11
CA TYR A 158 23.03 7.68 0.09
C TYR A 158 23.25 9.13 0.50
N ALA A 159 22.70 10.10 -0.25
CA ALA A 159 22.68 11.50 0.15
C ALA A 159 21.73 11.74 1.33
N ASP A 160 21.80 12.94 1.93
CA ASP A 160 20.90 13.41 2.98
C ASP A 160 20.74 12.45 4.19
N GLY A 161 21.78 11.68 4.50
CA GLY A 161 21.77 10.70 5.59
C GLY A 161 20.94 9.45 5.30
N GLY A 162 20.73 9.11 4.01
CA GLY A 162 20.02 7.89 3.61
C GLY A 162 18.50 7.99 3.74
N LYS A 163 17.92 9.20 3.86
CA LYS A 163 16.46 9.38 3.97
C LYS A 163 15.69 8.75 2.81
N LEU A 164 16.26 8.74 1.61
CA LEU A 164 15.65 8.13 0.44
C LEU A 164 15.54 6.61 0.54
N ALA A 165 16.39 5.95 1.34
CA ALA A 165 16.29 4.50 1.57
C ALA A 165 14.98 4.10 2.26
N SER A 166 14.34 5.01 3.01
CA SER A 166 13.00 4.76 3.60
C SER A 166 11.90 4.57 2.56
N ALA A 167 12.12 4.98 1.31
CA ALA A 167 11.19 4.76 0.20
C ALA A 167 11.38 3.39 -0.48
N ILE A 168 12.35 2.59 -0.04
CA ILE A 168 12.62 1.25 -0.56
C ILE A 168 12.18 0.22 0.50
N GLY A 169 11.32 -0.72 0.09
CA GLY A 169 10.94 -1.87 0.90
C GLY A 169 11.85 -3.04 0.59
N TYR A 170 12.24 -3.81 1.61
CA TYR A 170 13.14 -4.95 1.43
C TYR A 170 12.64 -6.20 2.12
N VAL A 171 12.49 -7.25 1.32
CA VAL A 171 12.11 -8.57 1.80
C VAL A 171 13.38 -9.44 1.80
N PRO A 172 13.98 -9.72 2.97
CA PRO A 172 15.14 -10.61 3.05
C PRO A 172 14.79 -12.06 2.72
N GLN A 173 15.81 -12.85 2.42
CA GLN A 173 15.69 -14.30 2.19
C GLN A 173 15.18 -15.02 3.44
N ASP A 174 15.73 -14.70 4.62
CA ASP A 174 15.30 -15.25 5.90
C ASP A 174 14.02 -14.56 6.40
N ASP A 175 13.04 -15.35 6.84
CA ASP A 175 11.78 -14.83 7.34
C ASP A 175 11.94 -14.26 8.77
N ILE A 176 12.17 -12.95 8.87
CA ILE A 176 12.31 -12.23 10.15
C ILE A 176 10.93 -11.79 10.64
N ILE A 177 10.13 -12.74 11.15
CA ILE A 177 8.82 -12.47 11.74
C ILE A 177 8.69 -13.16 13.10
N HIS A 178 8.05 -12.49 14.06
CA HIS A 178 7.67 -13.08 15.35
C HIS A 178 6.71 -14.26 15.13
N ARG A 179 7.15 -15.46 15.50
CA ARG A 179 6.49 -16.71 15.13
C ARG A 179 5.31 -17.04 16.05
N GLU A 180 5.31 -16.45 17.24
CA GLU A 180 4.29 -16.60 18.28
C GLU A 180 3.05 -15.75 18.02
N LEU A 181 3.18 -14.70 17.18
CA LEU A 181 2.08 -13.81 16.85
C LEU A 181 1.19 -14.40 15.75
N THR A 182 -0.07 -13.97 15.76
CA THR A 182 -0.94 -14.10 14.59
C THR A 182 -0.48 -13.16 13.46
N VAL A 183 -0.86 -13.48 12.23
CA VAL A 183 -0.56 -12.63 11.06
C VAL A 183 -1.06 -11.19 11.27
N GLY A 184 -2.28 -11.02 11.77
CA GLY A 184 -2.87 -9.71 12.05
C GLY A 184 -2.12 -8.96 13.16
N GLU A 185 -1.69 -9.66 14.22
CA GLU A 185 -0.90 -9.06 15.29
C GLU A 185 0.49 -8.63 14.80
N ALA A 186 1.17 -9.44 14.01
CA ALA A 186 2.47 -9.10 13.44
C ALA A 186 2.39 -7.87 12.52
N LEU A 187 1.37 -7.80 11.66
CA LEU A 187 1.12 -6.65 10.81
C LEU A 187 0.76 -5.41 11.63
N LEU A 188 -0.09 -5.55 12.65
CA LEU A 188 -0.46 -4.44 13.54
C LEU A 188 0.75 -3.92 14.32
N TYR A 189 1.59 -4.82 14.81
CA TYR A 189 2.82 -4.50 15.54
C TYR A 189 3.79 -3.73 14.64
N SER A 190 4.10 -4.25 13.45
CA SER A 190 4.96 -3.59 12.47
C SER A 190 4.41 -2.22 12.06
N ALA A 191 3.10 -2.14 11.79
CA ALA A 191 2.46 -0.91 11.37
C ALA A 191 2.53 0.18 12.45
N ARG A 192 2.39 -0.17 13.74
CA ARG A 192 2.53 0.78 14.86
C ARG A 192 3.94 1.34 15.03
N LEU A 193 4.97 0.58 14.59
CA LEU A 193 6.36 1.00 14.67
C LEU A 193 6.78 1.84 13.46
N ARG A 194 6.31 1.48 12.26
CA ARG A 194 6.79 2.04 11.00
C ARG A 194 5.92 3.17 10.45
N LEU A 195 4.65 3.24 10.84
CA LEU A 195 3.72 4.26 10.33
C LEU A 195 3.58 5.43 11.31
N PRO A 196 3.25 6.64 10.81
CA PRO A 196 2.81 7.72 11.66
C PRO A 196 1.60 7.28 12.51
N ARG A 197 1.32 7.99 13.61
CA ARG A 197 0.18 7.66 14.47
C ARG A 197 -1.14 7.79 13.70
N LEU A 198 -1.62 6.66 13.19
CA LEU A 198 -2.91 6.54 12.50
C LEU A 198 -4.00 6.13 13.49
N PRO A 199 -5.26 6.59 13.29
CA PRO A 199 -6.41 6.03 14.00
C PRO A 199 -6.50 4.51 13.80
N GLY A 200 -6.89 3.78 14.85
CA GLY A 200 -6.95 2.32 14.81
C GLY A 200 -7.86 1.75 13.71
N SER A 201 -8.90 2.49 13.31
CA SER A 201 -9.77 2.14 12.18
C SER A 201 -9.02 2.19 10.84
N GLN A 202 -8.28 3.27 10.59
CA GLN A 202 -7.49 3.44 9.36
C GLN A 202 -6.36 2.40 9.28
N LEU A 203 -5.70 2.14 10.41
CA LEU A 203 -4.65 1.12 10.49
C LEU A 203 -5.17 -0.26 10.12
N ARG A 204 -6.31 -0.67 10.70
CA ARG A 204 -6.98 -1.94 10.37
C ARG A 204 -7.44 -2.00 8.91
N GLN A 205 -7.94 -0.89 8.37
CA GLN A 205 -8.35 -0.82 6.96
C GLN A 205 -7.15 -1.04 6.04
N ARG A 206 -6.00 -0.42 6.32
CA ARG A 206 -4.76 -0.60 5.56
C ARG A 206 -4.28 -2.05 5.61
N ILE A 207 -4.25 -2.65 6.81
CA ILE A 207 -3.86 -4.06 7.00
C ILE A 207 -4.77 -4.99 6.19
N ARG A 208 -6.09 -4.83 6.30
CA ARG A 208 -7.05 -5.65 5.53
C ARG A 208 -6.92 -5.45 4.02
N GLY A 209 -6.63 -4.23 3.57
CA GLY A 209 -6.38 -3.93 2.17
C GLY A 209 -5.19 -4.73 1.62
N ILE A 210 -4.08 -4.73 2.35
CA ILE A 210 -2.87 -5.49 1.98
C ILE A 210 -3.12 -7.00 2.02
N LEU A 211 -3.77 -7.50 3.07
CA LEU A 211 -4.10 -8.93 3.18
C LEU A 211 -4.94 -9.40 1.99
N LYS A 212 -5.95 -8.60 1.61
CA LYS A 212 -6.80 -8.86 0.45
C LYS A 212 -6.01 -8.80 -0.86
N GLN A 213 -5.14 -7.81 -1.02
CA GLN A 213 -4.29 -7.65 -2.20
C GLN A 213 -3.36 -8.85 -2.42
N LEU A 214 -2.94 -9.51 -1.32
CA LEU A 214 -2.07 -10.68 -1.35
C LEU A 214 -2.84 -12.02 -1.27
N GLY A 215 -4.17 -11.97 -1.20
CA GLY A 215 -5.05 -13.14 -1.11
C GLY A 215 -4.80 -14.00 0.13
N ILE A 216 -4.56 -13.35 1.28
CA ILE A 216 -4.26 -13.99 2.57
C ILE A 216 -5.15 -13.46 3.71
N GLU A 217 -6.31 -12.88 3.42
CA GLU A 217 -7.25 -12.43 4.46
C GLU A 217 -7.73 -13.57 5.37
N ASN A 218 -7.81 -14.79 4.84
CA ASN A 218 -8.29 -15.97 5.57
C ASN A 218 -7.34 -16.44 6.68
N ILE A 219 -6.08 -16.00 6.65
CA ILE A 219 -5.07 -16.38 7.65
C ILE A 219 -4.77 -15.28 8.67
N GLU A 220 -5.52 -14.16 8.67
CA GLU A 220 -5.29 -13.02 9.58
C GLU A 220 -5.20 -13.45 11.06
N HIS A 221 -6.03 -14.40 11.48
CA HIS A 221 -6.10 -14.89 12.86
C HIS A 221 -5.22 -16.11 13.14
N MET A 222 -4.50 -16.62 12.14
CA MET A 222 -3.63 -17.78 12.30
C MET A 222 -2.27 -17.36 12.84
N VAL A 223 -1.72 -18.18 13.74
CA VAL A 223 -0.36 -18.04 14.25
C VAL A 223 0.64 -18.31 13.12
N ILE A 224 1.68 -17.48 13.01
CA ILE A 224 2.71 -17.62 11.97
C ILE A 224 3.46 -18.96 12.13
N GLY A 225 3.78 -19.32 13.36
CA GLY A 225 4.31 -20.62 13.73
C GLY A 225 5.81 -20.80 13.49
N SER A 226 6.37 -21.74 14.22
CA SER A 226 7.77 -22.14 14.19
C SER A 226 7.90 -23.62 13.78
N PRO A 227 9.11 -24.15 13.58
CA PRO A 227 9.32 -25.58 13.39
C PRO A 227 8.71 -26.44 14.52
N GLU A 228 8.65 -25.89 15.72
CA GLU A 228 8.12 -26.52 16.93
C GLU A 228 6.60 -26.32 17.08
N GLN A 229 6.06 -25.21 16.55
CA GLN A 229 4.63 -24.88 16.60
C GLN A 229 4.07 -24.68 15.18
N ARG A 230 3.26 -25.63 14.71
CA ARG A 230 2.63 -25.56 13.39
C ARG A 230 1.80 -24.27 13.25
N GLY A 231 2.08 -23.51 12.19
CA GLY A 231 1.35 -22.29 11.82
C GLY A 231 1.02 -22.25 10.33
N ILE A 232 1.20 -21.10 9.71
CA ILE A 232 0.95 -20.87 8.27
C ILE A 232 1.99 -21.58 7.38
N SER A 233 1.64 -21.84 6.13
CA SER A 233 2.54 -22.47 5.15
C SER A 233 3.74 -21.59 4.76
N GLY A 234 4.74 -22.16 4.12
CA GLY A 234 5.89 -21.41 3.59
C GLY A 234 5.48 -20.33 2.58
N GLY A 235 4.63 -20.69 1.60
CA GLY A 235 4.09 -19.72 0.64
C GLY A 235 3.29 -18.60 1.31
N GLN A 236 2.45 -18.93 2.29
CA GLN A 236 1.71 -17.94 3.09
C GLN A 236 2.66 -17.02 3.85
N ARG A 237 3.70 -17.57 4.48
CA ARG A 237 4.72 -16.82 5.21
C ARG A 237 5.48 -15.84 4.32
N LYS A 238 5.84 -16.22 3.10
CA LYS A 238 6.45 -15.30 2.11
C LYS A 238 5.53 -14.14 1.76
N ARG A 239 4.22 -14.39 1.61
CA ARG A 239 3.24 -13.31 1.40
C ARG A 239 3.08 -12.42 2.64
N VAL A 240 3.15 -12.97 3.85
CA VAL A 240 3.14 -12.16 5.08
C VAL A 240 4.39 -11.28 5.18
N ASN A 241 5.58 -11.77 4.82
CA ASN A 241 6.78 -10.93 4.74
C ASN A 241 6.62 -9.78 3.75
N LEU A 242 6.04 -10.07 2.58
CA LEU A 242 5.71 -9.02 1.62
C LEU A 242 4.70 -8.02 2.19
N ALA A 243 3.67 -8.50 2.88
CA ALA A 243 2.67 -7.65 3.54
C ALA A 243 3.31 -6.68 4.53
N LEU A 244 4.30 -7.12 5.30
CA LEU A 244 5.03 -6.28 6.26
C LEU A 244 5.74 -5.11 5.60
N GLU A 245 6.30 -5.30 4.40
CA GLU A 245 6.96 -4.23 3.65
C GLU A 245 5.95 -3.30 2.97
N LEU A 246 4.90 -3.85 2.38
CA LEU A 246 3.82 -3.09 1.74
C LEU A 246 3.05 -2.18 2.71
N LEU A 247 3.12 -2.45 4.03
CA LEU A 247 2.58 -1.54 5.04
C LEU A 247 3.09 -0.12 4.89
N THR A 248 4.33 0.07 4.45
CA THR A 248 4.95 1.40 4.31
C THR A 248 4.70 2.08 2.96
N ASP A 249 3.99 1.42 2.04
CA ASP A 249 3.79 1.89 0.66
C ASP A 249 5.13 2.31 -0.01
N PRO A 250 6.10 1.38 -0.10
CA PRO A 250 7.40 1.67 -0.66
C PRO A 250 7.29 1.96 -2.17
N LEU A 251 8.14 2.85 -2.67
CA LEU A 251 8.19 3.19 -4.09
C LEU A 251 8.92 2.12 -4.92
N VAL A 252 9.88 1.43 -4.29
CA VAL A 252 10.63 0.32 -4.88
C VAL A 252 10.61 -0.83 -3.90
N LEU A 253 10.37 -2.03 -4.40
CA LEU A 253 10.41 -3.25 -3.61
C LEU A 253 11.58 -4.12 -4.07
N VAL A 254 12.48 -4.43 -3.14
CA VAL A 254 13.64 -5.29 -3.36
C VAL A 254 13.41 -6.61 -2.64
N LEU A 255 13.49 -7.73 -3.35
CA LEU A 255 13.27 -9.05 -2.76
C LEU A 255 14.52 -9.91 -2.93
N ASP A 256 15.01 -10.48 -1.82
CA ASP A 256 16.10 -11.46 -1.85
C ASP A 256 15.51 -12.88 -1.80
N GLU A 257 15.75 -13.65 -2.86
CA GLU A 257 15.24 -15.01 -3.09
C GLU A 257 13.76 -15.24 -2.67
N PRO A 258 12.78 -14.50 -3.23
CA PRO A 258 11.38 -14.56 -2.78
C PRO A 258 10.71 -15.94 -2.98
N THR A 259 11.30 -16.82 -3.80
CA THR A 259 10.81 -18.15 -4.10
C THR A 259 11.60 -19.28 -3.42
N SER A 260 12.62 -18.96 -2.62
CA SER A 260 13.44 -19.98 -1.94
C SER A 260 12.60 -20.81 -0.97
N GLY A 261 12.77 -22.14 -0.99
CA GLY A 261 12.09 -23.06 -0.09
C GLY A 261 10.60 -23.27 -0.39
N LEU A 262 10.09 -22.75 -1.51
CA LEU A 262 8.72 -22.97 -1.97
C LEU A 262 8.63 -24.16 -2.94
N SER A 263 7.47 -24.82 -2.97
CA SER A 263 7.13 -25.70 -4.08
C SER A 263 6.98 -24.91 -5.38
N SER A 264 7.07 -25.58 -6.54
CA SER A 264 6.94 -24.93 -7.85
C SER A 264 5.61 -24.18 -8.01
N GLU A 265 4.52 -24.72 -7.48
CA GLU A 265 3.19 -24.10 -7.52
C GLU A 265 3.12 -22.83 -6.64
N GLU A 266 3.65 -22.91 -5.41
CA GLU A 266 3.71 -21.76 -4.51
C GLU A 266 4.60 -20.64 -5.09
N ALA A 267 5.75 -21.00 -5.66
CA ALA A 267 6.65 -20.07 -6.31
C ALA A 267 5.99 -19.34 -7.49
N MET A 268 5.28 -20.07 -8.36
CA MET A 268 4.52 -19.48 -9.46
C MET A 268 3.44 -18.51 -8.96
N THR A 269 2.75 -18.88 -7.87
CA THR A 269 1.73 -18.01 -7.28
C THR A 269 2.34 -16.72 -6.71
N VAL A 270 3.49 -16.81 -6.04
CA VAL A 270 4.22 -15.63 -5.55
C VAL A 270 4.68 -14.76 -6.72
N MET A 271 5.21 -15.35 -7.79
CA MET A 271 5.66 -14.60 -8.97
C MET A 271 4.51 -13.91 -9.71
N GLN A 272 3.34 -14.56 -9.83
CA GLN A 272 2.15 -13.94 -10.42
C GLN A 272 1.68 -12.74 -9.58
N MET A 273 1.64 -12.92 -8.26
CA MET A 273 1.29 -11.84 -7.33
C MET A 273 2.28 -10.66 -7.45
N LEU A 274 3.59 -10.90 -7.50
CA LEU A 274 4.59 -9.84 -7.70
C LEU A 274 4.40 -9.11 -9.04
N ARG A 275 3.99 -9.84 -10.09
CA ARG A 275 3.66 -9.24 -11.39
C ARG A 275 2.40 -8.39 -11.32
N ASP A 276 1.39 -8.79 -10.57
CA ASP A 276 0.15 -8.03 -10.42
C ASP A 276 0.35 -6.76 -9.55
N LEU A 277 1.41 -6.73 -8.74
CA LEU A 277 1.81 -5.55 -7.96
C LEU A 277 2.56 -4.49 -8.78
N ALA A 278 3.30 -4.91 -9.81
CA ALA A 278 4.11 -4.05 -10.68
C ALA A 278 3.22 -3.27 -11.66
#